data_AF-A0A7C4H332-F1
#
_entry.id   AF-A0A7C4H332-F1
#
_cell.length_a   1.000
_cell.length_b   1.000
_cell.length_c   1.000
_cell.angle_alpha   90.00
_cell.angle_beta   90.00
_cell.angle_gamma   90.00
#
_symmetry.space_group_name_H-M   'P 1'
#
loop_
_entity.id
_entity.type
_entity.pdbx_description
1 polymer ?
#
loop_
_entity_poly.entity_id
_entity_poly.type
_entity_poly.pdbx_seq_one_letter_code
_entity_poly.pdbx_strand_id
1 'polypeptide(L)' 'MHWIKRIVDEILARNDLKIVIHTGKTPSGPIHIGAEREQFICSAIQR' A
#
# COMPACT_ATOMS: atom_id res chain seq x y z
N MET A 1 -9.71 -1.29 11.12
CA MET A 1 -8.92 -0.51 10.15
C MET A 1 -9.86 0.16 9.12
N HIS A 2 -10.74 1.05 9.58
CA HIS A 2 -11.85 1.58 8.76
C HIS A 2 -11.38 2.42 7.56
N TRP A 3 -10.26 3.12 7.70
CA TRP A 3 -9.75 4.00 6.64
C TRP A 3 -9.20 3.22 5.44
N ILE A 4 -8.58 2.05 5.63
CA ILE A 4 -8.04 1.25 4.52
C ILE A 4 -9.18 0.74 3.63
N LYS A 5 -10.26 0.27 4.24
CA LYS A 5 -11.43 -0.22 3.49
C LYS A 5 -11.94 0.84 2.51
N ARG A 6 -12.08 2.09 2.98
CA ARG A 6 -12.50 3.21 2.12
C ARG A 6 -11.56 3.40 0.92
N ILE A 7 -10.24 3.35 1.14
CA ILE A 7 -9.25 3.48 0.05
C ILE A 7 -9.35 2.31 -0.92
N VAL A 8 -9.54 1.09 -0.43
CA VAL A 8 -9.74 -0.11 -1.27
C VAL A 8 -11.00 0.04 -2.11
N ASP A 9 -12.12 0.47 -1.51
CA ASP A 9 -13.38 0.71 -2.21
C ASP A 9 -13.21 1.76 -3.33
N GLU A 10 -12.47 2.85 -3.07
CA GLU A 10 -12.13 3.88 -4.07
C GLU A 10 -11.23 3.38 -5.20
N ILE A 11 -10.30 2.45 -4.91
CA ILE A 11 -9.45 1.82 -5.94
C ILE A 11 -10.28 0.88 -6.81
N LEU A 12 -11.13 0.03 -6.20
CA LEU A 12 -11.98 -0.91 -6.91
C LEU A 12 -13.00 -0.21 -7.80
N ALA A 13 -13.52 0.95 -7.38
CA ALA A 13 -14.45 1.75 -8.17
C ALA A 13 -13.87 2.25 -9.51
N ARG A 14 -12.55 2.25 -9.69
CA ARG A 14 -11.89 2.61 -10.96
C ARG A 14 -12.11 1.58 -12.07
N ASN A 15 -12.42 0.33 -11.68
CA ASN A 15 -12.64 -0.78 -12.60
C ASN A 15 -11.46 -1.03 -13.56
N ASP A 16 -10.24 -0.85 -13.05
CA ASP A 16 -9.00 -1.13 -13.79
C ASP A 16 -8.85 -2.64 -14.03
N LEU A 17 -8.45 -3.04 -15.25
CA LEU A 17 -8.19 -4.46 -15.59
C LEU A 17 -7.10 -5.09 -14.73
N LYS A 18 -6.19 -4.26 -14.20
CA LYS A 18 -5.09 -4.69 -13.33
C LYS A 18 -4.71 -3.57 -12.38
N ILE A 19 -4.78 -3.85 -11.08
CA ILE A 19 -4.31 -2.95 -10.02
C ILE A 19 -2.90 -3.38 -9.62
N VAL A 20 -1.96 -2.43 -9.60
CA VAL A 20 -0.58 -2.67 -9.15
C VAL A 20 -0.29 -1.76 -7.95
N ILE A 21 -0.09 -2.36 -6.79
CA ILE A 21 0.32 -1.67 -5.57
C ILE A 21 1.80 -1.96 -5.35
N HIS A 22 2.60 -0.93 -5.09
CA HIS A 22 4.02 -1.04 -4.81
C HIS A 22 4.45 0.01 -3.79
N THR A 23 5.56 -0.27 -3.12
CA THR A 23 6.21 0.58 -2.12
C THR A 23 7.70 0.59 -2.43
N GLY A 24 8.40 1.65 -2.01
CA GLY A 24 9.82 1.78 -2.28
C GLY A 24 10.49 2.73 -1.31
N LYS A 25 11.71 2.39 -0.91
CA LYS A 25 12.56 3.24 -0.08
C LYS A 25 13.88 3.49 -0.79
N THR A 26 14.27 4.76 -0.91
CA THR A 26 15.60 5.13 -1.37
C THR A 26 16.65 4.52 -0.44
N PRO A 27 17.68 3.81 -0.94
CA PRO A 27 18.68 3.13 -0.13
C PRO A 27 19.76 4.08 0.42
N SER A 28 19.34 5.27 0.89
CA SER A 28 20.22 6.31 1.43
C SER A 28 20.56 6.11 2.93
N GLY A 29 20.14 4.99 3.52
CA GLY A 29 20.36 4.68 4.93
C GLY A 29 19.58 3.42 5.38
N PRO A 30 19.70 3.03 6.65
CA PRO A 30 19.03 1.85 7.18
C PRO A 30 17.50 1.93 7.09
N ILE A 31 16.87 0.77 6.86
CA ILE A 31 15.41 0.61 6.94
C ILE A 31 15.01 0.66 8.41
N HIS A 32 13.97 1.45 8.72
CA HIS A 32 13.42 1.58 10.07
C HIS A 32 11.92 1.27 10.05
N ILE A 33 11.30 1.20 11.23
CA ILE A 33 9.88 0.80 11.38
C ILE A 33 8.88 1.65 10.58
N GLY A 34 9.25 2.87 10.21
CA GLY A 34 8.43 3.73 9.35
C GLY A 34 8.33 3.19 7.91
N ALA A 35 9.40 2.60 7.39
CA ALA A 35 9.39 1.91 6.10
C ALA A 35 8.56 0.62 6.17
N GLU A 36 8.63 -0.12 7.30
CA GLU A 36 7.77 -1.30 7.52
C GLU A 36 6.29 -0.95 7.54
N ARG A 37 5.91 0.20 8.10
CA ARG A 37 4.53 0.69 8.05
C ARG A 37 4.01 0.81 6.61
N GLU A 38 4.83 1.32 5.69
CA GLU A 38 4.46 1.42 4.27
C GLU A 38 4.30 0.03 3.64
N GLN A 39 5.23 -0.89 3.93
CA GLN A 39 5.16 -2.28 3.50
C GLN A 39 3.89 -2.98 3.99
N PHE A 40 3.53 -2.80 5.27
CA PHE A 40 2.31 -3.39 5.83
C PHE A 40 1.04 -2.85 5.20
N ILE A 41 0.98 -1.55 4.90
CA ILE A 41 -0.18 -0.96 4.22
C ILE A 41 -0.30 -1.53 2.80
N CYS A 42 0.80 -1.58 2.04
CA CYS A 42 0.78 -2.15 0.68
C CYS A 42 0.36 -3.63 0.70
N SER A 43 0.95 -4.42 1.60
CA SER A 43 0.62 -5.83 1.79
C SER A 43 -0.85 -6.05 2.18
N ALA A 44 -1.41 -5.17 3.01
CA ALA A 44 -2.82 -5.23 3.40
C ALA A 44 -3.79 -4.86 2.28
N ILE A 45 -3.39 -4.03 1.31
CA ILE A 45 -4.21 -3.67 0.14
C ILE A 45 -4.10 -4.74 -0.95
N GLN A 46 -2.96 -5.42 -1.06
CA GLN A 46 -2.71 -6.47 -2.06
C GLN A 46 -3.40 -7.81 -1.77
N ARG A 47 -3.84 -8.05 -0.52
CA ARG A 47 -4.49 -9.29 -0.07
C ARG A 47 -6.00 -9.15 -0.10
#